data_AF-A0A1H3B4V5-F1
#
_entry.id   AF-A0A1H3B4V5-F1
#
_cell.length_a   1.000
_cell.length_b   1.000
_cell.length_c   1.000
_cell.angle_alpha   90.00
_cell.angle_beta   90.00
_cell.angle_gamma   90.00
#
_symmetry.space_group_name_H-M   'P 1'
#
loop_
_entity.id
_entity.type
_entity.pdbx_description
1 polymer ?
#
loop_
_entity_poly.entity_id
_entity_poly.type
_entity_poly.pdbx_seq_one_letter_code
_entity_poly.pdbx_strand_id
1 'polypeptide(L)'
;MTNLDPMPSVEDLKAQAKRLRTQLAVLNTPVSHSQSLELLAQQMGMRDWNTLQARASALSNHRPPWAVGDFVRGRYLDQPCAGRILSLSAIAGGRYRMTLHLDEAVDVVTFDSFSSFRQRINATVDSHGVSVGKRSDGVAHLVLQP
;
A
#
# COMPACT_ATOMS: atom_id res chain seq x y z
N MET A 1 -16.47 -4.84 -20.62
CA MET A 1 -15.35 -4.01 -20.12
C MET A 1 -15.59 -3.79 -18.63
N THR A 2 -15.13 -4.70 -17.79
CA THR A 2 -15.30 -4.57 -16.33
C THR A 2 -14.15 -3.72 -15.83
N ASN A 3 -14.41 -2.44 -15.56
CA ASN A 3 -13.43 -1.58 -14.89
C ASN A 3 -13.09 -2.24 -13.55
N LEU A 4 -11.80 -2.49 -13.34
CA LEU A 4 -11.23 -2.74 -12.02
C LEU A 4 -11.38 -1.45 -11.23
N ASP A 5 -12.58 -1.16 -10.74
CA ASP A 5 -12.79 -0.07 -9.81
C ASP A 5 -12.01 -0.44 -8.53
N PRO A 6 -10.96 0.32 -8.17
CA PRO A 6 -10.14 -0.01 -7.02
C PRO A 6 -11.03 0.02 -5.79
N MET A 7 -11.14 -1.13 -5.11
CA MET A 7 -11.92 -1.25 -3.88
C MET A 7 -11.55 -0.11 -2.90
N PRO A 8 -12.51 0.77 -2.55
CA PRO A 8 -12.25 1.89 -1.65
C PRO A 8 -11.86 1.39 -0.25
N SER A 9 -11.10 2.21 0.47
CA SER A 9 -10.70 1.90 1.85
C SER A 9 -11.92 1.83 2.77
N VAL A 10 -11.79 1.15 3.91
CA VAL A 10 -12.87 1.00 4.89
C VAL A 10 -13.39 2.36 5.38
N GLU A 11 -12.50 3.36 5.48
CA GLU A 11 -12.86 4.73 5.85
C GLU A 11 -13.74 5.41 4.79
N ASP A 12 -13.37 5.31 3.51
CA ASP A 12 -14.17 5.82 2.40
C ASP A 12 -15.55 5.15 2.34
N LEU A 13 -15.61 3.83 2.56
CA LEU A 13 -16.87 3.09 2.61
C LEU A 13 -17.77 3.57 3.76
N LYS A 14 -17.22 3.83 4.94
CA LYS A 14 -17.99 4.42 6.06
C LYS A 14 -18.48 5.83 5.72
N ALA A 15 -17.66 6.63 5.05
CA ALA A 15 -18.05 7.96 4.59
C ALA A 15 -19.17 7.90 3.54
N GLN A 16 -19.11 6.94 2.61
CA GLN A 16 -20.17 6.69 1.63
C GLN A 16 -21.47 6.24 2.31
N ALA A 17 -21.42 5.31 3.25
CA ALA A 17 -22.60 4.88 4.01
C ALA A 17 -23.24 6.04 4.79
N LYS A 18 -22.43 6.94 5.37
CA LYS A 18 -22.92 8.16 6.02
C LYS A 18 -23.65 9.08 5.03
N ARG A 19 -23.08 9.31 3.85
CA ARG A 19 -23.72 10.11 2.79
C ARG A 19 -25.02 9.47 2.31
N LEU A 20 -25.02 8.16 2.09
CA LEU A 20 -26.20 7.38 1.70
C LEU A 20 -27.32 7.51 2.74
N ARG A 21 -26.99 7.39 4.03
CA ARG A 21 -27.96 7.59 5.12
C ARG A 21 -28.58 8.98 5.08
N THR A 22 -27.76 10.02 4.89
CA THR A 22 -28.25 11.40 4.80
C THR A 22 -29.20 11.58 3.61
N GLN A 23 -28.88 11.01 2.45
CA GLN A 23 -29.74 11.06 1.27
C GLN A 23 -31.07 10.33 1.49
N LEU A 24 -31.04 9.13 2.08
CA LEU A 24 -32.24 8.36 2.39
C LEU A 24 -33.15 9.07 3.39
N ALA A 25 -32.57 9.80 4.36
CA ALA A 25 -33.35 10.63 5.27
C ALA A 25 -34.08 11.78 4.55
N VAL A 26 -33.44 12.42 3.56
CA VAL A 26 -34.08 13.46 2.72
C VAL A 26 -35.23 12.87 1.90
N LEU A 27 -35.11 11.61 1.46
CA LEU A 27 -36.14 10.87 0.73
C LEU A 27 -37.22 10.27 1.64
N ASN A 28 -37.36 10.74 2.89
CA ASN A 28 -38.30 10.22 3.89
C ASN A 28 -38.19 8.71 4.18
N THR A 29 -37.01 8.12 3.93
CA THR A 29 -36.72 6.70 4.25
C THR A 29 -35.55 6.64 5.24
N PRO A 30 -35.74 7.06 6.50
CA PRO A 30 -34.65 7.09 7.47
C PRO A 30 -34.17 5.66 7.78
N VAL A 31 -32.88 5.41 7.55
CA VAL A 31 -32.22 4.15 7.91
C VAL A 31 -31.22 4.36 9.05
N SER A 32 -30.97 3.30 9.82
CA SER A 32 -29.91 3.32 10.83
C SER A 32 -28.51 3.36 10.19
N HIS A 33 -27.49 3.69 10.98
CA HIS A 33 -26.12 3.66 10.45
C HIS A 33 -25.71 2.25 10.00
N SER A 34 -26.04 1.23 10.79
CA SER A 34 -25.76 -0.16 10.43
C SER A 34 -26.48 -0.56 9.16
N GLN A 35 -27.76 -0.19 8.98
CA GLN A 35 -28.49 -0.46 7.74
C GLN A 35 -27.86 0.22 6.51
N SER A 36 -27.36 1.45 6.65
CA SER A 36 -26.67 2.13 5.54
C SER A 36 -25.38 1.42 5.11
N LEU A 37 -24.68 0.76 6.03
CA LEU A 37 -23.49 -0.05 5.73
C LEU A 37 -23.86 -1.34 5.00
N GLU A 38 -24.95 -1.99 5.43
CA GLU A 38 -25.47 -3.20 4.79
C GLU A 38 -25.96 -2.92 3.36
N LEU A 39 -26.69 -1.83 3.15
CA LEU A 39 -27.14 -1.41 1.82
C LEU A 39 -25.96 -1.13 0.88
N LEU A 40 -24.90 -0.49 1.40
CA LEU A 40 -23.68 -0.26 0.63
C LEU A 40 -22.98 -1.57 0.26
N ALA A 41 -22.93 -2.55 1.17
CA ALA A 41 -22.39 -3.87 0.88
C ALA A 41 -23.16 -4.57 -0.25
N GLN A 42 -24.49 -4.56 -0.19
CA GLN A 42 -25.35 -5.13 -1.23
C GLN A 42 -25.19 -4.42 -2.58
N GLN A 43 -25.08 -3.08 -2.58
CA GLN A 43 -24.82 -2.29 -3.79
C GLN A 43 -23.49 -2.67 -4.45
N MET A 44 -22.48 -3.05 -3.66
CA MET A 44 -21.19 -3.55 -4.14
C MET A 44 -21.17 -5.05 -4.42
N GLY A 45 -22.32 -5.73 -4.37
CA GLY A 45 -22.45 -7.17 -4.63
C GLY A 45 -21.92 -8.07 -3.50
N MET A 46 -21.73 -7.53 -2.30
CA MET A 46 -21.33 -8.27 -1.11
C MET A 46 -22.55 -8.60 -0.25
N ARG A 47 -22.50 -9.73 0.48
CA ARG A 47 -23.63 -10.20 1.28
C ARG A 47 -23.97 -9.27 2.45
N ASP A 48 -22.94 -8.82 3.17
CA ASP A 48 -23.07 -8.03 4.40
C ASP A 48 -21.87 -7.08 4.53
N TRP A 49 -21.99 -6.07 5.39
CA TRP A 49 -20.92 -5.12 5.71
C TRP A 49 -19.65 -5.83 6.18
N ASN A 50 -19.75 -6.88 7.00
CA ASN A 50 -18.58 -7.60 7.48
C ASN A 50 -17.77 -8.21 6.31
N THR A 51 -18.45 -8.71 5.28
CA THR A 51 -17.80 -9.27 4.08
C THR A 51 -17.13 -8.18 3.26
N LEU A 52 -17.82 -7.05 3.08
CA LEU A 52 -17.28 -5.89 2.37
C LEU A 52 -16.06 -5.32 3.12
N GLN A 53 -16.17 -5.14 4.43
CA GLN A 53 -15.12 -4.65 5.31
C GLN A 53 -13.91 -5.59 5.30
N ALA A 54 -14.10 -6.91 5.40
CA ALA A 54 -13.00 -7.87 5.35
C ALA A 54 -12.24 -7.76 4.01
N ARG A 55 -12.96 -7.64 2.89
CA ARG A 55 -12.34 -7.43 1.57
C ARG A 55 -11.62 -6.09 1.45
N ALA A 56 -12.26 -5.01 1.89
CA ALA A 56 -11.67 -3.69 1.86
C ALA A 56 -10.46 -3.59 2.80
N SER A 57 -10.49 -4.19 4.00
CA SER A 57 -9.35 -4.26 4.92
C SER A 57 -8.21 -5.11 4.35
N ALA A 58 -8.52 -6.25 3.74
CA ALA A 58 -7.50 -7.05 3.05
C ALA A 58 -6.79 -6.20 1.99
N LEU A 59 -7.55 -5.46 1.17
CA LEU A 59 -6.98 -4.62 0.10
C LEU A 59 -6.35 -3.32 0.60
N SER A 60 -6.85 -2.73 1.69
CA SER A 60 -6.35 -1.45 2.25
C SER A 60 -5.12 -1.66 3.14
N ASN A 61 -4.98 -2.81 3.80
CA ASN A 61 -3.70 -3.25 4.37
C ASN A 61 -2.65 -3.51 3.26
N HIS A 62 -3.06 -3.44 2.00
CA HIS A 62 -2.24 -3.57 0.81
C HIS A 62 -2.18 -2.28 -0.02
N ARG A 63 -2.32 -1.10 0.60
CA ARG A 63 -1.76 0.13 0.04
C ARG A 63 -0.53 0.56 0.87
N PRO A 64 0.66 0.66 0.28
CA PRO A 64 1.82 1.20 0.97
C PRO A 64 1.61 2.72 1.12
N PRO A 65 2.18 3.36 2.15
CA PRO A 65 2.09 4.81 2.31
C PRO A 65 2.83 5.60 1.22
N TRP A 66 3.52 4.90 0.30
CA TRP A 66 4.29 5.51 -0.77
C TRP A 66 3.59 5.42 -2.13
N ALA A 67 3.82 6.44 -2.96
CA ALA A 67 3.39 6.52 -4.35
C ALA A 67 4.58 6.61 -5.32
N VAL A 68 4.34 6.33 -6.59
CA VAL A 68 5.34 6.59 -7.64
C VAL A 68 5.59 8.09 -7.72
N GLY A 69 6.86 8.49 -7.73
CA GLY A 69 7.31 9.88 -7.67
C GLY A 69 7.73 10.35 -6.28
N ASP A 70 7.30 9.65 -5.21
CA ASP A 70 7.66 10.03 -3.85
C ASP A 70 9.16 9.92 -3.62
N PHE A 71 9.68 10.88 -2.86
CA PHE A 71 11.03 10.84 -2.35
C PHE A 71 11.04 10.06 -1.04
N VAL A 72 11.89 9.03 -0.97
CA VAL A 72 12.01 8.14 0.18
C VAL A 72 13.46 8.08 0.64
N ARG A 73 13.63 7.88 1.95
CA ARG A 73 14.91 7.60 2.58
C ARG A 73 14.87 6.22 3.20
N GLY A 74 16.02 5.61 3.36
CA GLY A 74 16.08 4.28 3.94
C GLY A 74 17.51 3.77 4.05
N ARG A 75 17.61 2.47 4.26
CA ARG A 75 18.87 1.74 4.19
C ARG A 75 18.77 0.62 3.18
N TYR A 76 19.77 0.55 2.31
CA TYR A 76 19.95 -0.56 1.39
C TYR A 76 21.25 -1.28 1.71
N LEU A 77 21.16 -2.55 2.10
CA LEU A 77 22.31 -3.35 2.56
C LEU A 77 23.13 -2.66 3.65
N ASP A 78 22.43 -2.06 4.63
CA ASP A 78 22.96 -1.25 5.74
C ASP A 78 23.49 0.14 5.36
N GLN A 79 23.60 0.44 4.06
CA GLN A 79 24.04 1.76 3.61
C GLN A 79 22.87 2.75 3.53
N PRO A 80 23.02 3.98 4.04
CA PRO A 80 21.98 5.00 3.92
C PRO A 80 21.75 5.32 2.44
N CYS A 81 20.49 5.35 2.03
CA CYS A 81 20.12 5.67 0.66
C CYS A 81 18.92 6.63 0.64
N ALA A 82 18.94 7.55 -0.33
CA ALA A 82 17.85 8.48 -0.57
C ALA A 82 17.58 8.57 -2.07
N GLY A 83 16.31 8.59 -2.44
CA GLY A 83 15.92 8.55 -3.85
C GLY A 83 14.44 8.66 -4.08
N ARG A 84 14.04 8.52 -5.34
CA ARG A 84 12.64 8.56 -5.77
C ARG A 84 12.13 7.18 -6.18
N ILE A 85 10.85 6.93 -5.91
CA ILE A 85 10.16 5.74 -6.40
C ILE A 85 9.82 5.93 -7.88
N LEU A 86 10.46 5.18 -8.77
CA LEU A 86 10.16 5.19 -10.20
C LEU A 86 8.98 4.29 -10.56
N SER A 87 8.81 3.19 -9.83
CA SER A 87 7.71 2.26 -10.05
C SER A 87 7.30 1.60 -8.74
N LEU A 88 6.00 1.36 -8.60
CA LEU A 88 5.42 0.67 -7.46
C LEU A 88 4.23 -0.15 -7.96
N SER A 89 4.24 -1.44 -7.69
CA SER A 89 3.20 -2.35 -8.13
C SER A 89 2.88 -3.35 -7.02
N ALA A 90 1.60 -3.43 -6.64
CA ALA A 90 1.13 -4.44 -5.71
C ALA A 90 1.27 -5.84 -6.32
N ILE A 91 1.71 -6.81 -5.52
CA ILE A 91 1.76 -8.23 -5.87
C ILE A 91 0.99 -9.03 -4.80
N ALA A 92 0.70 -10.30 -5.11
CA ALA A 92 -0.07 -11.17 -4.22
C ALA A 92 0.58 -11.26 -2.82
N GLY A 93 -0.28 -11.35 -1.79
CA GLY A 93 0.16 -11.51 -0.40
C GLY A 93 0.61 -10.21 0.29
N GLY A 94 0.07 -9.05 -0.11
CA GLY A 94 0.33 -7.78 0.57
C GLY A 94 1.76 -7.24 0.42
N ARG A 95 2.41 -7.61 -0.68
CA ARG A 95 3.77 -7.20 -1.02
C ARG A 95 3.73 -6.27 -2.21
N TYR A 96 4.80 -5.52 -2.43
CA TYR A 96 4.94 -4.58 -3.53
C TYR A 96 6.29 -4.76 -4.18
N ARG A 97 6.29 -4.77 -5.50
CA ARG A 97 7.48 -4.59 -6.28
C ARG A 97 7.72 -3.10 -6.46
N MET A 98 8.87 -2.62 -6.01
CA MET A 98 9.28 -1.22 -6.14
C MET A 98 10.60 -1.10 -6.89
N THR A 99 10.69 -0.04 -7.68
CA THR A 99 11.94 0.43 -8.27
C THR A 99 12.26 1.80 -7.70
N LEU A 100 13.37 1.92 -6.99
CA LEU A 100 13.91 3.18 -6.53
C LEU A 100 15.02 3.65 -7.47
N HIS A 101 15.11 4.96 -7.65
CA HIS A 101 16.24 5.64 -8.24
C HIS A 101 16.87 6.55 -7.19
N LEU A 102 18.08 6.22 -6.79
CA LEU A 102 18.85 7.01 -5.85
C LEU A 102 19.36 8.26 -6.54
N ASP A 103 19.32 9.37 -5.82
CA ASP A 103 19.82 10.66 -6.31
C ASP A 103 21.34 10.59 -6.48
N GLU A 104 22.00 9.98 -5.48
CA GLU A 104 23.43 9.66 -5.49
C GLU A 104 23.61 8.14 -5.58
N ALA A 105 24.56 7.70 -6.42
CA ALA A 105 24.86 6.27 -6.54
C ALA A 105 25.51 5.79 -5.23
N VAL A 106 24.83 4.89 -4.52
CA VAL A 106 25.31 4.37 -3.23
C VAL A 106 26.24 3.17 -3.49
N ASP A 107 27.43 3.19 -2.90
CA ASP A 107 28.30 2.01 -2.86
C ASP A 107 27.75 1.01 -1.84
N VAL A 108 27.30 -0.15 -2.31
CA VAL A 108 26.62 -1.15 -1.49
C VAL A 108 27.56 -2.21 -0.90
N VAL A 109 28.87 -2.04 -1.05
CA VAL A 109 29.89 -2.95 -0.53
C VAL A 109 30.58 -2.30 0.67
N THR A 110 30.76 -3.08 1.74
CA THR A 110 31.42 -2.63 2.98
C THR A 110 32.91 -2.95 3.03
N PHE A 111 33.46 -3.65 2.02
CA PHE A 111 34.87 -4.02 1.92
C PHE A 111 35.64 -3.06 1.02
N ASP A 112 36.80 -2.60 1.49
CA ASP A 112 37.68 -1.63 0.82
C ASP A 112 38.23 -2.11 -0.54
N SER A 113 38.16 -3.43 -0.81
CA SER A 113 38.74 -4.02 -2.03
C SER A 113 37.83 -4.01 -3.26
N PHE A 114 36.54 -3.64 -3.14
CA PHE A 114 35.62 -3.60 -4.28
C PHE A 114 34.45 -2.63 -4.05
N SER A 115 34.09 -1.86 -5.08
CA SER A 115 32.89 -1.02 -5.08
C SER A 115 31.76 -1.62 -5.89
N SER A 116 30.52 -1.46 -5.42
CA SER A 116 29.31 -1.74 -6.19
C SER A 116 28.33 -0.58 -6.07
N PHE A 117 28.47 0.39 -6.96
CA PHE A 117 27.56 1.53 -7.03
C PHE A 117 26.21 1.11 -7.58
N ARG A 118 25.15 1.35 -6.81
CA ARG A 118 23.77 1.16 -7.28
C ARG A 118 23.04 2.48 -7.28
N GLN A 119 22.63 2.91 -8.46
CA GLN A 119 21.73 4.04 -8.63
C GLN A 119 20.27 3.60 -8.74
N ARG A 120 20.01 2.35 -9.13
CA ARG A 120 18.65 1.77 -9.20
C ARG A 120 18.54 0.55 -8.31
N ILE A 121 17.53 0.54 -7.44
CA ILE A 121 17.24 -0.58 -6.54
C ILE A 121 15.89 -1.16 -6.94
N ASN A 122 15.85 -2.45 -7.26
CA ASN A 122 14.61 -3.20 -7.43
C ASN A 122 14.42 -4.09 -6.20
N ALA A 123 13.34 -3.87 -5.46
CA ALA A 123 13.05 -4.62 -4.24
C ALA A 123 11.59 -5.05 -4.20
N THR A 124 11.35 -6.16 -3.49
CA THR A 124 9.99 -6.54 -3.08
C THR A 124 9.86 -6.23 -1.60
N VAL A 125 8.97 -5.31 -1.24
CA VAL A 125 8.73 -4.89 0.14
C VAL A 125 7.33 -5.25 0.60
N ASP A 126 7.11 -5.26 1.91
CA ASP A 126 5.79 -5.31 2.51
C ASP A 126 5.15 -3.91 2.63
N SER A 127 3.99 -3.83 3.27
CA SER A 127 3.27 -2.58 3.57
C SER A 127 4.04 -1.61 4.47
N HIS A 128 5.07 -2.07 5.17
CA HIS A 128 5.95 -1.27 6.01
C HIS A 128 7.26 -0.88 5.31
N GLY A 129 7.41 -1.19 4.01
CA GLY A 129 8.60 -0.77 3.25
C GLY A 129 9.83 -1.59 3.59
N VAL A 130 9.64 -2.75 4.22
CA VAL A 130 10.70 -3.69 4.57
C VAL A 130 10.78 -4.76 3.50
N SER A 131 11.97 -5.02 2.96
CA SER A 131 12.14 -6.03 1.93
C SER A 131 11.94 -7.44 2.47
N VAL A 132 11.23 -8.26 1.71
CA VAL A 132 11.00 -9.68 2.04
C VAL A 132 12.30 -10.49 2.01
N GLY A 133 13.24 -10.09 1.15
CA GLY A 133 14.58 -10.69 1.09
C GLY A 133 15.41 -10.30 2.31
N LYS A 134 15.87 -11.31 3.05
CA LYS A 134 16.79 -11.15 4.19
C LYS A 134 18.18 -11.65 3.80
N ARG A 135 19.21 -10.97 4.29
CA ARG A 135 20.59 -11.45 4.26
C ARG A 135 20.72 -12.66 5.20
N SER A 136 21.79 -13.43 5.08
CA SER A 136 22.11 -14.55 5.98
C SER A 136 22.09 -14.16 7.47
N ASP A 137 22.30 -12.88 7.79
CA ASP A 137 22.26 -12.32 9.15
C ASP A 137 20.85 -11.92 9.62
N GLY A 138 19.80 -12.20 8.84
CA GLY A 138 18.41 -11.89 9.18
C GLY A 138 17.97 -10.44 8.90
N VAL A 139 18.88 -9.56 8.48
CA VAL A 139 18.60 -8.15 8.14
C VAL A 139 17.96 -8.05 6.75
N ALA A 140 16.88 -7.28 6.63
CA ALA A 140 16.23 -7.00 5.35
C ALA A 140 17.16 -6.20 4.43
N HIS A 141 17.19 -6.55 3.14
CA HIS A 141 18.03 -5.86 2.15
C HIS A 141 17.66 -4.38 1.94
N LEU A 142 16.38 -4.02 2.07
CA LEU A 142 15.90 -2.64 1.97
C LEU A 142 14.94 -2.37 3.12
N VAL A 143 15.14 -1.26 3.81
CA VAL A 143 14.22 -0.73 4.82
C VAL A 143 13.97 0.73 4.50
N LEU A 144 12.74 1.06 4.12
CA LEU A 144 12.32 2.45 3.92
C LEU A 144 11.91 3.07 5.25
N GLN A 145 12.17 4.36 5.38
CA GLN A 145 11.67 5.22 6.43
C GLN A 145 10.60 6.15 5.84
N PRO A 146 9.48 6.39 6.55
CA PRO A 146 8.49 7.37 6.16
C PRO A 146 9.04 8.81 6.20
#